data_AF-A0A963X901-F1
#
_entry.id   AF-A0A963X901-F1
#
_cell.length_a   1.000
_cell.length_b   1.000
_cell.length_c   1.000
_cell.angle_alpha   90.00
_cell.angle_beta   90.00
_cell.angle_gamma   90.00
#
_symmetry.space_group_name_H-M   'P 1'
#
loop_
_entity.id
_entity.type
_entity.pdbx_description
1 polymer ?
#
loop_
_entity_poly.entity_id
_entity_poly.type
_entity_poly.pdbx_seq_one_letter_code
_entity_poly.pdbx_strand_id
1 'polypeptide(L)'
;PAYVIFPDRTLIEMAERRPATLDDMARVGGVGAKKLESFGLTFLEVITGASDPAPHPARMRLAGRAEGTVLDRLLAIQRDLARGADGTGKFLSCTHNTLARIAEQRPRTRAEMERIGGMGTQKADRFAEAFLAVLQED
;
A
#
# COMPACT_ATOMS: atom_id res chain seq x y z
N PRO A 1 -19.69 11.05 4.97
CA PRO A 1 -19.43 10.75 6.40
C PRO A 1 -18.31 9.71 6.53
N ALA A 2 -17.38 9.87 7.49
CA ALA A 2 -16.35 8.86 7.76
C ALA A 2 -16.94 7.77 8.66
N TYR A 3 -17.16 6.57 8.12
CA TYR A 3 -17.63 5.44 8.90
C TYR A 3 -16.43 4.75 9.56
N VAL A 4 -16.29 4.94 10.87
CA VAL A 4 -15.25 4.28 11.66
C VAL A 4 -15.82 2.99 12.24
N ILE A 5 -15.31 1.84 11.80
CA ILE A 5 -15.71 0.52 12.32
C ILE A 5 -15.09 0.27 13.70
N PHE A 6 -13.77 0.45 13.81
CA PHE A 6 -13.02 0.40 15.07
C PHE A 6 -12.14 1.65 15.21
N PRO A 7 -12.06 2.24 16.41
CA PRO A 7 -11.09 3.30 16.65
C PRO A 7 -9.67 2.73 16.67
N ASP A 8 -8.67 3.56 16.39
CA ASP A 8 -7.25 3.17 16.32
C ASP A 8 -6.79 2.40 17.57
N ARG A 9 -7.25 2.80 18.75
CA ARG A 9 -6.95 2.10 20.01
C ARG A 9 -7.32 0.61 19.96
N THR A 10 -8.49 0.30 19.42
CA THR A 10 -8.97 -1.08 19.29
C THR A 10 -8.15 -1.84 18.27
N LEU A 11 -7.79 -1.20 17.14
CA LEU A 11 -6.95 -1.82 16.10
C LEU A 11 -5.53 -2.12 16.60
N ILE A 12 -4.96 -1.20 17.39
CA ILE A 12 -3.66 -1.38 18.04
C ILE A 12 -3.72 -2.58 19.00
N GLU A 13 -4.75 -2.65 19.85
CA GLU A 13 -4.93 -3.76 20.79
C GLU A 13 -5.08 -5.12 20.08
N MET A 14 -5.79 -5.17 18.94
CA MET A 14 -5.88 -6.39 18.11
C MET A 14 -4.50 -6.81 17.57
N ALA A 15 -3.71 -5.85 17.10
CA ALA A 15 -2.38 -6.11 16.54
C ALA A 15 -1.39 -6.61 17.59
N GLU A 16 -1.51 -6.11 18.83
CA GLU A 16 -0.69 -6.54 19.97
C GLU A 16 -1.09 -7.91 20.49
N ARG A 17 -2.40 -8.15 20.70
CA ARG A 17 -2.90 -9.40 21.31
C ARG A 17 -2.99 -10.57 20.34
N ARG A 18 -3.11 -10.29 19.05
CA ARG A 18 -3.27 -11.29 17.98
C ARG A 18 -4.29 -12.38 18.31
N PRO A 19 -5.57 -12.02 18.54
CA PRO A 19 -6.61 -13.00 18.85
C PRO A 19 -6.71 -14.06 17.75
N ALA A 20 -6.86 -15.33 18.15
CA ALA A 20 -6.95 -16.46 17.22
C ALA A 20 -8.37 -17.04 17.13
N THR A 21 -9.26 -16.65 18.04
CA THR A 21 -10.65 -17.13 18.11
C THR A 21 -11.64 -15.98 18.28
N LEU A 22 -12.92 -16.23 18.00
CA LEU A 22 -13.98 -15.23 18.24
C LEU A 22 -14.10 -14.85 19.71
N ASP A 23 -13.84 -15.80 20.61
CA ASP A 23 -13.82 -15.55 22.06
C ASP A 23 -12.64 -14.63 22.44
N ASP A 24 -11.48 -14.78 21.82
CA ASP A 24 -10.35 -13.87 22.03
C ASP A 24 -10.62 -12.48 21.49
N MET A 25 -11.27 -12.39 20.31
CA MET A 25 -11.73 -11.12 19.73
C MET A 25 -12.74 -10.42 20.64
N ALA A 26 -13.65 -11.16 21.29
CA ALA A 26 -14.62 -10.59 22.23
C ALA A 26 -13.97 -9.95 23.47
N ARG A 27 -12.74 -10.34 23.80
CA ARG A 27 -11.96 -9.76 24.92
C ARG A 27 -11.20 -8.49 24.54
N VAL A 28 -11.20 -8.09 23.27
CA VAL A 28 -10.54 -6.86 22.81
C VAL A 28 -11.42 -5.65 23.10
N GLY A 29 -10.83 -4.63 23.73
CA GLY A 29 -11.51 -3.38 24.06
C GLY A 29 -12.15 -2.70 22.86
N GLY A 30 -13.47 -2.54 22.87
CA GLY A 30 -14.22 -1.90 21.78
C GLY A 30 -14.84 -2.85 20.74
N VAL A 31 -14.68 -4.16 20.93
CA VAL A 31 -15.35 -5.22 20.16
C VAL A 31 -16.60 -5.69 20.89
N GLY A 32 -17.74 -5.05 20.62
CA GLY A 32 -19.05 -5.49 21.13
C GLY A 32 -19.69 -6.58 20.25
N ALA A 33 -20.73 -7.24 20.77
CA ALA A 33 -21.41 -8.37 20.12
C ALA A 33 -21.77 -8.11 18.64
N LYS A 34 -22.38 -6.95 18.33
CA LYS A 34 -22.75 -6.59 16.95
C LYS A 34 -21.54 -6.48 16.01
N LYS A 35 -20.40 -5.96 16.50
CA LYS A 35 -19.17 -5.84 15.71
C LYS A 35 -18.47 -7.19 15.57
N LEU A 36 -18.52 -8.02 16.62
CA LEU A 36 -18.00 -9.38 16.58
C LEU A 36 -18.76 -10.23 15.54
N GLU A 37 -20.09 -10.14 15.54
CA GLU A 37 -20.95 -10.79 14.54
C GLU A 37 -20.68 -10.28 13.12
N SER A 38 -20.54 -8.95 12.96
CA SER A 38 -20.38 -8.35 11.63
C SER A 38 -18.96 -8.45 11.06
N PHE A 39 -17.92 -8.44 11.90
CA PHE A 39 -16.52 -8.25 11.47
C PHE A 39 -15.54 -9.26 12.09
N GLY A 40 -15.97 -10.09 13.04
CA GLY A 40 -15.09 -10.96 13.83
C GLY A 40 -14.28 -11.92 12.97
N LEU A 41 -14.96 -12.67 12.11
CA LEU A 41 -14.30 -13.64 11.22
C LEU A 41 -13.33 -12.96 10.25
N THR A 42 -13.74 -11.86 9.61
CA THR A 42 -12.90 -11.12 8.66
C THR A 42 -11.60 -10.61 9.29
N PHE A 43 -11.66 -10.10 10.53
CA PHE A 43 -10.45 -9.66 11.22
C PHE A 43 -9.58 -10.83 11.68
N LEU A 44 -10.18 -11.94 12.14
CA LEU A 44 -9.45 -13.14 12.52
C LEU A 44 -8.67 -13.74 11.34
N GLU A 45 -9.26 -13.78 10.14
CA GLU A 45 -8.58 -14.25 8.92
C GLU A 45 -7.30 -13.45 8.65
N VAL A 46 -7.36 -12.13 8.81
CA VAL A 46 -6.20 -11.23 8.61
C VAL A 46 -5.17 -11.37 9.74
N ILE A 47 -5.61 -11.47 10.99
CA ILE A 47 -4.73 -11.52 12.17
C ILE A 47 -3.99 -12.87 12.26
N THR A 48 -4.68 -13.97 11.97
CA THR A 48 -4.13 -15.33 12.07
C THR A 48 -3.33 -15.73 10.83
N GLY A 49 -3.43 -14.98 9.73
CA GLY A 49 -2.83 -15.33 8.44
C GLY A 49 -3.43 -16.60 7.83
N ALA A 50 -4.58 -17.07 8.32
CA ALA A 50 -5.30 -18.24 7.80
C ALA A 50 -5.88 -17.99 6.40
N SER A 51 -5.98 -16.73 6.01
CA SER A 51 -5.95 -16.32 4.60
C SER A 51 -4.68 -15.49 4.40
N ASP A 52 -3.88 -15.83 3.38
CA ASP A 52 -3.13 -14.82 2.64
C ASP A 52 -4.18 -13.79 2.22
N PRO A 53 -4.21 -12.58 2.82
CA PRO A 53 -5.37 -11.70 2.73
C PRO A 53 -5.69 -11.55 1.25
N ALA A 54 -6.84 -12.11 0.84
CA ALA A 54 -7.22 -12.22 -0.56
C ALA A 54 -6.84 -10.91 -1.24
N PRO A 55 -5.95 -10.95 -2.25
CA PRO A 55 -5.22 -9.76 -2.66
C PRO A 55 -6.24 -8.65 -2.88
N HIS A 56 -6.12 -7.57 -2.09
CA HIS A 56 -6.98 -6.38 -2.16
C HIS A 56 -7.40 -6.17 -3.62
N PRO A 57 -8.65 -5.83 -3.99
CA PRO A 57 -9.07 -5.76 -5.40
C PRO A 57 -8.12 -4.94 -6.31
N ALA A 58 -7.40 -3.96 -5.72
CA ALA A 58 -6.24 -3.32 -6.34
C ALA A 58 -5.08 -4.29 -6.68
N ARG A 59 -4.58 -5.11 -5.74
CA ARG A 59 -3.59 -6.19 -5.95
C ARG A 59 -4.08 -7.28 -6.92
N MET A 60 -5.34 -7.71 -6.86
CA MET A 60 -5.88 -8.70 -7.81
C MET A 60 -5.89 -8.20 -9.26
N ARG A 61 -6.12 -6.89 -9.48
CA ARG A 61 -6.05 -6.29 -10.81
C ARG A 61 -4.62 -6.25 -11.39
N LEU A 62 -3.60 -6.33 -10.53
CA LEU A 62 -2.19 -6.31 -10.90
C LEU A 62 -1.54 -7.71 -11.01
N ALA A 63 -2.09 -8.74 -10.35
CA ALA A 63 -1.50 -10.09 -10.26
C ALA A 63 -1.56 -10.96 -11.55
N GLY A 64 -1.90 -10.38 -12.70
CA GLY A 64 -1.97 -11.10 -13.97
C GLY A 64 -1.57 -10.29 -15.20
N ARG A 65 -0.99 -9.10 -15.00
CA ARG A 65 -0.51 -8.24 -16.09
C ARG A 65 0.92 -7.83 -15.81
N ALA A 66 1.71 -7.62 -16.85
CA ALA A 66 3.05 -7.01 -16.76
C ALA A 66 3.07 -5.68 -15.96
N GLU A 67 1.90 -5.08 -15.72
CA GLU A 67 1.70 -3.92 -14.85
C GLU A 67 2.04 -4.22 -13.36
N GLY A 68 1.83 -5.45 -12.89
CA GLY A 68 2.16 -5.87 -11.51
C GLY A 68 3.65 -5.90 -11.23
N THR A 69 4.41 -6.45 -12.18
CA THR A 69 5.89 -6.47 -12.11
C THR A 69 6.45 -5.06 -12.20
N VAL A 70 5.87 -4.18 -13.02
CA VAL A 70 6.26 -2.76 -13.09
C VAL A 70 6.04 -2.07 -11.75
N LEU A 71 4.89 -2.26 -11.10
CA LEU A 71 4.60 -1.62 -9.81
C LEU A 71 5.60 -2.03 -8.73
N ASP A 72 5.93 -3.32 -8.65
CA ASP A 72 6.90 -3.83 -7.68
C ASP A 72 8.31 -3.26 -7.93
N ARG A 73 8.71 -3.13 -9.20
CA ARG A 73 9.98 -2.50 -9.60
C ARG A 73 10.02 -1.02 -9.24
N LEU A 74 8.94 -0.27 -9.49
CA LEU A 74 8.83 1.13 -9.10
C LEU A 74 8.90 1.31 -7.57
N LEU A 75 8.27 0.42 -6.80
CA LEU A 75 8.35 0.43 -5.34
C LEU A 75 9.77 0.16 -4.83
N ALA A 76 10.50 -0.77 -5.45
CA ALA A 76 11.88 -1.06 -5.11
C ALA A 76 12.78 0.17 -5.35
N ILE A 77 12.74 0.75 -6.55
CA ILE A 77 13.52 1.95 -6.89
C ILE A 77 13.21 3.12 -5.96
N GLN A 78 11.93 3.34 -5.65
CA GLN A 78 11.54 4.39 -4.74
C GLN A 78 12.21 4.23 -3.36
N ARG A 79 12.26 3.02 -2.83
CA ARG A 79 12.87 2.75 -1.52
C ARG A 79 14.36 3.08 -1.55
N ASP A 80 15.04 2.69 -2.62
CA ASP A 80 16.47 2.90 -2.77
C ASP A 80 16.81 4.39 -2.92
N LEU A 81 15.98 5.14 -3.65
CA LEU A 81 16.15 6.57 -3.88
C LEU A 81 15.42 7.47 -2.87
N ALA A 82 14.79 6.89 -1.84
CA ALA A 82 13.93 7.66 -0.93
C ALA A 82 14.71 8.81 -0.26
N ARG A 83 15.99 8.58 0.05
CA ARG A 83 16.91 9.59 0.59
C ARG A 83 17.94 10.10 -0.43
N GLY A 84 17.68 9.97 -1.72
CA GLY A 84 18.65 10.30 -2.78
C GLY A 84 19.66 9.17 -3.02
N ALA A 85 20.45 9.30 -4.08
CA ALA A 85 21.41 8.25 -4.50
C ALA A 85 22.54 8.01 -3.49
N ASP A 86 22.86 9.02 -2.68
CA ASP A 86 23.85 8.98 -1.61
C ASP A 86 23.24 8.60 -0.24
N GLY A 87 21.91 8.51 -0.14
CA GLY A 87 21.19 8.12 1.07
C GLY A 87 21.11 9.18 2.17
N THR A 88 21.66 10.38 1.96
CA THR A 88 21.74 11.45 2.99
C THR A 88 20.65 12.51 2.86
N GLY A 89 19.96 12.53 1.71
CA GLY A 89 18.91 13.48 1.40
C GLY A 89 17.62 13.31 2.20
N LYS A 90 16.76 14.33 2.13
CA LYS A 90 15.43 14.30 2.75
C LYS A 90 14.61 13.14 2.18
N PHE A 91 14.02 12.37 3.09
CA PHE A 91 13.13 11.27 2.74
C PHE A 91 11.97 11.77 1.90
N LEU A 92 11.81 11.20 0.71
CA LEU A 92 10.67 11.39 -0.18
C LEU A 92 10.13 10.04 -0.62
N SER A 93 8.82 10.00 -0.86
CA SER A 93 8.14 8.85 -1.45
C SER A 93 6.92 9.29 -2.25
N CYS A 94 6.55 8.49 -3.24
CA CYS A 94 5.26 8.54 -3.91
C CYS A 94 4.27 7.61 -3.21
N THR A 95 2.99 7.95 -3.31
CA THR A 95 1.93 7.09 -2.78
C THR A 95 1.73 5.88 -3.69
N HIS A 96 1.16 4.80 -3.16
CA HIS A 96 0.83 3.61 -3.96
C HIS A 96 -0.13 3.95 -5.12
N ASN A 97 -1.05 4.91 -4.93
CA ASN A 97 -1.93 5.38 -6.01
C ASN A 97 -1.14 6.08 -7.13
N THR A 98 -0.15 6.91 -6.77
CA THR A 98 0.74 7.56 -7.76
C THR A 98 1.54 6.54 -8.56
N LEU A 99 2.12 5.53 -7.89
CA LEU A 99 2.90 4.48 -8.56
C LEU A 99 2.01 3.59 -9.45
N ALA A 100 0.81 3.23 -9.00
CA ALA A 100 -0.15 2.51 -9.83
C ALA A 100 -0.55 3.31 -11.08
N ARG A 101 -0.80 4.62 -10.95
CA ARG A 101 -1.08 5.49 -12.10
C ARG A 101 0.10 5.59 -13.07
N ILE A 102 1.34 5.56 -12.57
CA ILE A 102 2.55 5.51 -13.41
C ILE A 102 2.62 4.19 -14.18
N ALA A 103 2.38 3.06 -13.51
CA ALA A 103 2.37 1.75 -14.15
C ALA A 103 1.28 1.62 -15.21
N GLU A 104 0.10 2.22 -14.97
CA GLU A 104 -1.04 2.23 -15.92
C GLU A 104 -0.81 3.18 -17.11
N GLN A 105 -0.33 4.41 -16.87
CA GLN A 105 -0.20 5.43 -17.90
C GLN A 105 1.10 5.31 -18.70
N ARG A 106 2.10 4.61 -18.16
CA ARG A 106 3.44 4.39 -18.77
C ARG A 106 4.03 5.66 -19.42
N PRO A 107 4.24 6.74 -18.65
CA PRO A 107 4.83 7.98 -19.18
C PRO A 107 6.20 7.69 -19.81
N ARG A 108 6.51 8.38 -20.91
CA ARG A 108 7.78 8.23 -21.64
C ARG A 108 8.74 9.39 -21.44
N THR A 109 8.26 10.47 -20.85
CA THR A 109 9.06 11.68 -20.57
C THR A 109 8.88 12.14 -19.14
N ARG A 110 9.90 12.84 -18.61
CA ARG A 110 9.80 13.51 -17.31
C ARG A 110 8.60 14.44 -17.23
N ALA A 111 8.34 15.20 -18.30
CA ALA A 111 7.23 16.15 -18.35
C ALA A 111 5.86 15.46 -18.24
N GLU A 112 5.71 14.25 -18.79
CA GLU A 112 4.50 13.45 -18.58
C GLU A 112 4.40 12.94 -17.14
N MET A 113 5.52 12.50 -16.57
CA MET A 113 5.57 12.00 -15.20
C MET A 113 5.19 13.08 -14.17
N GLU A 114 5.62 14.33 -14.37
CA GLU A 114 5.24 15.48 -13.53
C GLU A 114 3.74 15.84 -13.60
N ARG A 115 3.04 15.45 -14.66
CA ARG A 115 1.58 15.66 -14.77
C ARG A 115 0.78 14.61 -13.99
N ILE A 116 1.42 13.54 -13.51
CA ILE A 116 0.74 12.49 -12.76
C ILE A 116 0.42 13.00 -11.34
N GLY A 117 -0.85 12.88 -10.95
CA GLY A 117 -1.32 13.30 -9.62
C GLY A 117 -0.52 12.66 -8.48
N GLY A 118 0.17 13.49 -7.69
CA GLY A 118 1.03 13.07 -6.58
C GLY A 118 2.52 12.96 -6.91
N MET A 119 2.88 13.18 -8.18
CA MET A 119 4.24 13.27 -8.70
C MET A 119 4.55 14.73 -9.08
N GLY A 120 4.94 15.54 -8.09
CA GLY A 120 5.37 16.93 -8.33
C GLY A 120 6.85 17.03 -8.70
N THR A 121 7.30 18.24 -9.06
CA THR A 121 8.65 18.54 -9.57
C THR A 121 9.76 17.95 -8.70
N GLN A 122 9.70 18.14 -7.37
CA GLN A 122 10.70 17.61 -6.45
C GLN A 122 10.79 16.07 -6.44
N LYS A 123 9.67 15.38 -6.65
CA LYS A 123 9.64 13.91 -6.72
C LYS A 123 10.10 13.44 -8.10
N ALA A 124 9.74 14.16 -9.16
CA ALA A 124 10.27 13.90 -10.49
C ALA A 124 11.80 14.07 -10.52
N ASP A 125 12.34 15.09 -9.84
CA ASP A 125 13.79 15.25 -9.64
C ASP A 125 14.47 14.07 -9.00
N ARG A 126 13.78 13.40 -8.08
CA ARG A 126 14.31 12.24 -7.36
C ARG A 126 14.18 10.95 -8.16
N PHE A 127 13.01 10.72 -8.74
CA PHE A 127 12.57 9.39 -9.15
C PHE A 127 12.35 9.26 -10.66
N ALA A 128 12.17 10.36 -11.40
CA ALA A 128 11.68 10.27 -12.79
C ALA A 128 12.62 9.49 -13.69
N GLU A 129 13.92 9.77 -13.65
CA GLU A 129 14.90 9.06 -14.48
C GLU A 129 14.88 7.55 -14.23
N ALA A 130 14.90 7.13 -12.97
CA ALA A 130 14.92 5.72 -12.60
C ALA A 130 13.58 5.02 -12.88
N PHE A 131 12.46 5.71 -12.72
CA PHE A 131 11.14 5.17 -13.06
C PHE A 131 10.96 5.04 -14.57
N LEU A 132 11.42 6.01 -15.36
CA LEU A 132 11.38 5.95 -16.82
C LEU A 132 12.21 4.78 -17.35
N ALA A 133 13.38 4.51 -16.75
CA ALA A 133 14.20 3.35 -17.11
C ALA A 133 13.43 2.03 -16.93
N VAL A 134 12.76 1.83 -15.78
CA VAL A 134 11.92 0.64 -15.54
C VAL A 134 10.79 0.49 -16.56
N LEU A 135 10.15 1.60 -16.93
CA LEU A 135 9.04 1.59 -17.89
C LEU A 135 9.49 1.33 -19.34
N GLN A 136 10.77 1.50 -19.65
CA GLN A 136 11.34 1.26 -20.98
C GLN A 136 11.93 -0.14 -21.15
N GLU A 137 12.17 -0.87 -20.05
CA GLU A 137 12.68 -2.24 -20.06
C GLU A 137 11.58 -3.31 -20.31
N ASP A 138 10.29 -2.93 -20.31
CA ASP A 138 9.11 -3.79 -20.54
C ASP A 138 8.28 -3.37 -21.78
#